data_AF-A0AAU6EEL8-F1
#
_entry.id   AF-A0AAU6EEL8-F1
#
_cell.length_a   1.000
_cell.length_b   1.000
_cell.length_c   1.000
_cell.angle_alpha   90.00
_cell.angle_beta   90.00
_cell.angle_gamma   90.00
#
_symmetry.space_group_name_H-M   'P 1'
#
loop_
_entity.id
_entity.type
_entity.pdbx_description
1 polymer ?
#
loop_
_entity_poly.entity_id
_entity_poly.type
_entity_poly.pdbx_seq_one_letter_code
_entity_poly.pdbx_strand_id
1 'polypeptide(L)'
;MGETRRSFDPEFRAGAVRIVRETGKSIAQVAKDLGINAGTLANWMQMDRLAREQSATGELTESEREELARLRRQKAEWTKERAELEMERDVLKRSVVLWVREATGR
;
A
#
# COMPACT_ATOMS: atom_id res chain seq x y z
N MET A 1 13.73 -39.59 -1.46
CA MET A 1 12.56 -39.14 -2.23
C MET A 1 12.16 -37.78 -1.69
N GLY A 2 12.18 -36.73 -2.50
CA GLY A 2 11.84 -35.37 -2.04
C GLY A 2 10.33 -35.27 -1.83
N GLU A 3 9.89 -35.04 -0.59
CA GLU A 3 8.48 -34.76 -0.28
C GLU A 3 8.01 -33.54 -1.08
N THR A 4 6.99 -33.73 -1.91
CA THR A 4 6.28 -32.66 -2.61
C THR A 4 5.74 -31.69 -1.55
N ARG A 5 6.36 -30.50 -1.43
CA ARG A 5 5.90 -29.47 -0.50
C ARG A 5 4.46 -29.11 -0.85
N ARG A 6 3.53 -29.33 0.10
CA ARG A 6 2.17 -28.81 0.00
C ARG A 6 2.26 -27.28 -0.12
N SER A 7 1.79 -26.76 -1.24
CA SER A 7 1.62 -25.32 -1.44
C SER A 7 0.28 -24.90 -0.83
N PHE A 8 0.29 -23.84 -0.03
CA PHE A 8 -0.91 -23.26 0.55
C PHE A 8 -1.16 -21.91 -0.11
N ASP A 9 -2.44 -21.59 -0.33
CA ASP A 9 -2.84 -20.31 -0.88
C ASP A 9 -2.40 -19.14 0.04
N PRO A 10 -1.94 -18.00 -0.51
CA PRO A 10 -1.54 -16.84 0.28
C PRO A 10 -2.64 -16.32 1.21
N GLU A 11 -3.91 -16.32 0.78
CA GLU A 11 -5.04 -15.86 1.58
C GLU A 11 -5.28 -16.80 2.77
N PHE A 12 -5.15 -18.11 2.53
CA PHE A 12 -5.27 -19.11 3.59
C PHE A 12 -4.19 -18.93 4.66
N ARG A 13 -2.94 -18.71 4.24
CA ARG A 13 -1.82 -18.43 5.14
C ARG A 13 -2.07 -17.20 5.99
N ALA A 14 -2.52 -16.10 5.37
CA ALA A 14 -2.83 -14.85 6.06
C ALA A 14 -4.02 -15.02 7.03
N GLY A 15 -5.04 -15.78 6.64
CA GLY A 15 -6.17 -16.15 7.50
C GLY A 15 -5.74 -16.92 8.74
N ALA A 16 -4.90 -17.95 8.57
CA ALA A 16 -4.43 -18.78 9.68
C ALA A 16 -3.60 -17.98 10.70
N VAL A 17 -2.68 -17.13 10.23
CA VAL A 17 -1.88 -16.22 11.08
C VAL A 17 -2.78 -15.24 11.84
N ARG A 18 -3.77 -14.67 11.17
CA ARG A 18 -4.74 -13.74 11.77
C ARG A 18 -5.55 -14.40 12.90
N ILE A 19 -6.03 -15.62 12.70
CA ILE A 19 -6.78 -16.35 13.74
C ILE A 19 -5.94 -16.50 15.01
N VAL A 20 -4.68 -16.92 14.90
CA VAL A 20 -3.79 -17.06 16.07
C VAL A 20 -3.62 -15.72 16.80
N ARG A 21 -3.45 -14.63 16.05
CA ARG A 21 -3.22 -13.29 16.60
C ARG A 21 -4.46 -12.69 17.28
N GLU A 22 -5.62 -12.80 16.65
CA GLU A 22 -6.85 -12.15 17.13
C GLU A 22 -7.53 -12.95 18.23
N THR A 23 -7.45 -14.28 18.19
CA THR A 23 -8.14 -15.15 19.16
C THR A 23 -7.27 -15.53 20.35
N GLY A 24 -5.95 -15.32 20.28
CA GLY A 24 -4.99 -15.71 21.32
C GLY A 24 -4.85 -17.23 21.52
N LYS A 25 -5.49 -18.04 20.68
CA LYS A 25 -5.38 -19.50 20.70
C LYS A 25 -3.96 -19.95 20.38
N SER A 26 -3.54 -21.08 20.96
CA SER A 26 -2.21 -21.64 20.68
C SER A 26 -2.09 -22.05 19.21
N ILE A 27 -0.87 -21.94 18.67
CA ILE A 27 -0.55 -22.37 17.29
C ILE A 27 -0.97 -23.83 17.07
N ALA A 28 -0.75 -24.70 18.06
CA ALA A 28 -1.11 -26.11 17.98
C ALA A 28 -2.64 -26.31 17.86
N GLN A 29 -3.44 -25.53 18.59
CA GLN A 29 -4.90 -25.62 18.52
C GLN A 29 -5.39 -25.14 17.16
N VAL A 30 -4.92 -23.98 16.69
CA VAL A 30 -5.35 -23.43 15.39
C VAL A 30 -4.89 -24.33 14.24
N ALA A 31 -3.68 -24.90 14.31
CA ALA A 31 -3.20 -25.84 13.30
C ALA A 31 -4.06 -27.10 13.24
N LYS A 32 -4.50 -27.62 14.40
CA LYS A 32 -5.42 -28.76 14.49
C LYS A 32 -6.79 -28.42 13.90
N ASP A 33 -7.35 -27.27 14.26
CA ASP A 33 -8.66 -26.80 13.76
C ASP A 33 -8.65 -26.62 12.23
N LEU A 34 -7.52 -26.19 11.67
CA LEU A 34 -7.33 -25.97 10.23
C LEU A 34 -6.80 -27.21 9.47
N GLY A 35 -6.50 -28.30 10.16
CA GLY A 35 -5.96 -29.52 9.54
C GLY A 35 -4.55 -29.37 8.95
N ILE A 36 -3.74 -28.44 9.46
CA ILE A 36 -2.37 -28.18 8.99
C ILE A 36 -1.32 -28.58 10.02
N ASN A 37 -0.07 -28.72 9.58
CA ASN A 37 1.04 -28.99 10.47
C ASN A 37 1.35 -27.76 11.35
N ALA A 38 1.48 -27.96 12.67
CA ALA A 38 1.75 -26.89 13.62
C ALA A 38 3.08 -26.17 13.36
N GLY A 39 4.11 -26.89 12.90
CA GLY A 39 5.40 -26.30 12.50
C GLY A 39 5.28 -25.40 11.27
N THR A 40 4.39 -25.74 10.32
CA THR A 40 4.08 -24.87 9.18
C THR A 40 3.44 -23.56 9.63
N LEU A 41 2.44 -23.63 10.51
CA LEU A 41 1.79 -22.44 11.05
C LEU A 41 2.74 -21.61 11.92
N ALA A 42 3.62 -22.26 12.69
CA ALA A 42 4.65 -21.59 13.48
C ALA A 42 5.63 -20.81 12.60
N ASN A 43 6.08 -21.40 11.49
CA ASN A 43 6.93 -20.71 10.52
C ASN A 43 6.21 -19.49 9.92
N TRP A 44 4.92 -19.61 9.60
CA TRP A 44 4.15 -18.48 9.09
C TRP A 44 4.02 -17.34 10.10
N MET A 45 3.78 -17.66 11.37
CA MET A 45 3.77 -16.69 12.46
C MET A 45 5.12 -16.00 12.66
N GLN A 46 6.23 -16.74 12.50
CA GLN A 46 7.58 -16.17 12.60
C GLN A 46 7.87 -15.21 11.44
N MET A 47 7.49 -15.57 10.21
CA MET A 47 7.63 -14.70 9.04
C MET A 47 6.77 -13.42 9.18
N ASP A 48 5.53 -13.53 9.67
CA ASP A 48 4.67 -12.37 9.97
C ASP A 48 5.32 -11.45 11.01
N ARG A 49 5.92 -12.02 12.06
CA ARG A 49 6.63 -11.24 13.08
C ARG A 49 7.81 -10.46 12.47
N LEU A 50 8.67 -11.12 11.71
CA LEU A 50 9.84 -10.48 11.09
C LEU A 50 9.43 -9.40 10.09
N ALA A 51 8.40 -9.65 9.27
CA ALA A 51 7.89 -8.65 8.34
C ALA A 51 7.37 -7.40 9.09
N ARG A 52 6.67 -7.60 10.20
CA ARG A 52 6.18 -6.49 11.04
C ARG A 52 7.30 -5.75 11.75
N GLU A 53 8.34 -6.44 12.20
CA GLU A 53 9.52 -5.81 12.80
C GLU A 53 10.27 -4.95 11.77
N GLN A 54 10.42 -5.42 10.52
CA GLN A 54 10.98 -4.63 9.42
C GLN A 54 10.11 -3.42 9.06
N SER A 55 8.79 -3.57 9.05
CA SER A 55 7.90 -2.41 8.85
C SER A 55 7.94 -1.43 10.03
N ALA A 56 8.16 -1.89 11.26
CA ALA A 56 8.21 -1.06 12.46
C ALA A 56 9.52 -0.28 12.62
N THR A 57 10.64 -0.79 12.11
CA THR A 57 11.91 -0.05 12.09
C THR A 57 11.91 1.10 11.08
N GLY A 58 10.93 1.14 10.16
CA GLY A 58 10.82 2.19 9.15
C GLY A 58 11.93 2.17 8.10
N GLU A 59 12.74 1.10 8.09
CA GLU A 59 13.74 0.89 7.05
C GLU A 59 13.04 0.44 5.78
N LEU A 60 12.84 1.41 4.88
CA LEU A 60 12.49 1.11 3.49
C LEU A 60 13.59 0.22 2.90
N THR A 61 13.18 -0.87 2.28
CA THR A 61 14.03 -1.65 1.38
C THR A 61 14.55 -0.76 0.26
N GLU A 62 15.68 -1.11 -0.36
CA GLU A 62 16.29 -0.28 -1.42
C GLU A 62 15.28 0.01 -2.56
N SER A 63 14.49 -1.00 -2.95
CA SER A 63 13.42 -0.85 -3.93
C SER A 63 12.32 0.13 -3.50
N GLU A 64 11.93 0.12 -2.22
CA GLU A 64 10.94 1.07 -1.70
C GLU A 64 11.49 2.49 -1.63
N ARG A 65 12.81 2.67 -1.40
CA ARG A 65 13.47 3.99 -1.44
C ARG A 65 13.50 4.55 -2.84
N GLU A 66 13.85 3.73 -3.83
CA GLU A 66 13.85 4.11 -5.25
C GLU A 66 12.44 4.50 -5.71
N GLU A 67 11.43 3.71 -5.35
CA GLU A 67 10.04 4.01 -5.65
C GLU A 67 9.58 5.32 -4.97
N LEU A 68 9.95 5.52 -3.70
CA LEU A 68 9.65 6.77 -3.00
C LEU A 68 10.30 7.98 -3.67
N ALA A 69 11.54 7.85 -4.15
CA ALA A 69 12.22 8.90 -4.91
C ALA A 69 11.50 9.19 -6.24
N ARG A 70 11.09 8.14 -6.97
CA ARG A 70 10.31 8.26 -8.21
C ARG A 70 8.97 8.97 -7.98
N LEU A 71 8.25 8.61 -6.92
CA LEU A 71 6.97 9.21 -6.56
C LEU A 71 7.11 10.68 -6.16
N ARG A 72 8.17 11.03 -5.42
CA ARG A 72 8.46 12.44 -5.06
C ARG A 72 8.73 13.31 -6.28
N ARG A 73 9.46 12.78 -7.29
CA ARG A 73 9.70 13.49 -8.55
C ARG A 73 8.39 13.73 -9.31
N GLN A 74 7.59 12.69 -9.51
CA GLN A 74 6.28 12.82 -10.18
C GLN A 74 5.36 13.81 -9.47
N LYS A 75 5.30 13.76 -8.13
CA LYS A 75 4.51 14.72 -7.35
C LYS A 75 4.97 16.17 -7.57
N ALA A 76 6.28 16.39 -7.65
CA ALA A 76 6.83 17.72 -7.91
C ALA A 76 6.47 18.22 -9.31
N GLU A 77 6.52 17.36 -10.32
CA GLU A 77 6.10 17.69 -11.69
C GLU A 77 4.61 18.03 -11.77
N TRP A 78 3.74 17.17 -11.23
CA TRP A 78 2.30 17.44 -11.18
C TRP A 78 1.95 18.72 -10.44
N THR A 79 2.70 19.06 -9.40
CA THR A 79 2.48 20.31 -8.66
C THR A 79 2.80 21.52 -9.52
N LYS A 80 3.86 21.47 -10.34
CA LYS A 80 4.21 22.55 -11.27
C LYS A 80 3.17 22.70 -12.37
N GLU A 81 2.82 21.60 -13.05
CA GLU A 81 1.84 21.60 -14.13
C GLU A 81 0.47 22.10 -13.62
N ARG A 82 0.07 21.67 -12.43
CA ARG A 82 -1.16 22.17 -11.82
C ARG A 82 -1.13 23.67 -11.58
N ALA A 83 0.00 24.21 -11.10
CA ALA A 83 0.14 25.64 -10.87
C ALA A 83 0.06 26.46 -12.19
N GLU A 84 0.66 25.93 -13.26
CA GLU A 84 0.59 26.52 -14.60
C GLU A 84 -0.86 26.54 -15.12
N LEU A 85 -1.56 25.40 -15.05
CA LEU A 85 -2.96 25.29 -15.46
C LEU A 85 -3.89 26.20 -14.65
N GLU A 86 -3.65 26.33 -13.34
CA GLU A 86 -4.42 27.25 -12.49
C GLU A 86 -4.20 28.71 -12.90
N MET A 87 -2.96 29.09 -13.25
CA MET A 87 -2.64 30.42 -13.76
C MET A 87 -3.31 30.70 -15.11
N GLU A 88 -3.23 29.78 -16.06
CA GLU A 88 -3.88 29.88 -17.37
C GLU A 88 -5.40 30.03 -17.24
N ARG A 89 -6.01 29.19 -16.41
CA ARG A 89 -7.44 29.27 -16.08
C ARG A 89 -7.79 30.66 -15.54
N ASP A 90 -6.98 31.22 -14.66
CA ASP A 90 -7.26 32.53 -14.07
C ASP A 90 -7.09 33.68 -15.06
N VAL A 91 -6.14 33.59 -15.98
CA VAL A 91 -6.04 34.51 -17.11
C VAL A 91 -7.29 34.43 -17.97
N LEU A 92 -7.71 33.22 -18.37
CA LEU A 92 -8.90 33.01 -19.20
C LEU A 92 -10.16 33.54 -18.51
N LYS A 93 -10.34 33.27 -17.20
CA LYS A 93 -11.46 33.81 -16.43
C LYS A 93 -11.49 35.34 -16.45
N ARG A 94 -10.36 36.01 -16.24
CA ARG A 94 -10.27 37.48 -16.31
C ARG A 94 -10.62 38.00 -17.70
N SER A 95 -10.11 37.38 -18.75
CA SER A 95 -10.43 37.74 -20.13
C SER A 95 -11.92 37.58 -20.44
N VAL A 96 -12.54 36.49 -20.01
CA VAL A 96 -13.99 36.27 -20.18
C VAL A 96 -14.80 37.33 -19.44
N VAL A 97 -14.41 37.71 -18.22
CA VAL A 97 -15.09 38.78 -17.46
C VAL A 97 -15.02 40.11 -18.21
N LEU A 98 -13.85 40.48 -18.75
CA LEU A 98 -13.68 41.70 -19.53
C LEU A 98 -14.53 41.68 -20.81
N TRP A 99 -14.50 40.57 -21.54
CA TRP A 99 -15.30 40.39 -22.76
C TRP A 99 -16.81 40.47 -22.49
N VAL A 100 -17.30 39.80 -21.43
CA VAL A 100 -18.72 39.88 -21.04
C VAL A 100 -19.10 41.32 -20.70
N ARG A 101 -18.26 42.04 -19.95
CA ARG A 101 -18.52 43.44 -19.58
C ARG A 101 -18.57 44.37 -20.80
N GLU A 102 -17.69 44.15 -21.78
CA GLU A 102 -17.70 44.90 -23.05
C GLU A 102 -18.96 44.57 -23.88
N ALA A 103 -19.31 43.30 -24.00
CA ALA A 103 -20.48 42.84 -24.77
C ALA A 103 -21.82 43.24 -24.14
N THR A 104 -21.88 43.43 -22.82
CA THR A 104 -23.11 43.78 -22.08
C THR A 104 -23.25 45.27 -21.80
N GLY A 105 -22.44 46.10 -22.47
CA GLY A 105 -22.38 47.57 -22.40
C GLY A 105 -23.49 48.27 -21.61
N ARG A 106 -23.11 48.70 -20.40
CA ARG A 106 -23.50 49.98 -19.82
C ARG A 106 -22.22 50.80 -19.61
#